data_AF-A0A2G8KJ00-F1
#
_entry.id   AF-A0A2G8KJ00-F1
#
_cell.length_a   1.000
_cell.length_b   1.000
_cell.length_c   1.000
_cell.angle_alpha   90.00
_cell.angle_beta   90.00
_cell.angle_gamma   90.00
#
_symmetry.space_group_name_H-M   'P 1'
#
loop_
_entity.id
_entity.type
_entity.pdbx_description
1 polymer ?
#
loop_
_entity_poly.entity_id
_entity_poly.type
_entity_poly.pdbx_seq_one_letter_code
_entity_poly.pdbx_strand_id
1 'polypeptide(L)'
;MGKQTYITRGHSLQHNTVHSQIPISHLNLRRSFSGFDGKDIRLESGLCLSSLSSVEKITINEGRQEHELTEEEVIGLINYGIKSTRFKALWLHNCKLPSSVNPDIFPEEASSRNIIVISSGEALYLDLKSGKWSKPNDINTITEMCSDALVINRDNSESVQKSLIDLLLEASNRDIRIHRVSLVRSFSKINEDGNIILSSGLSLPILTSIERMHIQTEEDEKINIHEVNGILNYVQHSQRFKKLVLSDCLLPSSIPIGPSLSALKSRGVKGVVYFTY
;
A
#
# COMPACT_ATOMS: atom_id res chain seq x y z
N MET A 1 -15.28 11.50 5.61
CA MET A 1 -14.19 12.48 5.80
C MET A 1 -13.48 12.12 7.10
N GLY A 2 -12.36 11.40 7.02
CA GLY A 2 -11.61 10.98 8.22
C GLY A 2 -10.80 12.15 8.77
N LYS A 3 -10.96 12.44 10.06
CA LYS A 3 -10.14 13.43 10.77
C LYS A 3 -8.82 12.78 11.19
N GLN A 4 -7.70 13.40 10.81
CA GLN A 4 -6.40 13.18 11.47
C GLN A 4 -6.45 13.91 12.82
N THR A 5 -6.17 13.21 13.91
CA THR A 5 -6.12 13.78 15.26
C THR A 5 -4.68 13.72 15.77
N TYR A 6 -4.14 14.88 16.14
CA TYR A 6 -2.89 15.02 16.90
C TYR A 6 -3.26 15.16 18.39
N ILE A 7 -2.64 14.37 19.28
CA ILE A 7 -2.92 14.40 20.72
C ILE A 7 -1.90 15.29 21.44
N THR A 8 -2.38 16.27 22.21
CA THR A 8 -1.61 17.00 23.24
C THR A 8 -2.35 16.94 24.60
N ARG A 9 -1.57 16.95 25.69
CA ARG A 9 -1.87 16.49 27.06
C ARG A 9 -3.00 17.23 27.81
N GLY A 10 -3.69 16.50 28.70
CA GLY A 10 -3.94 16.93 30.09
C GLY A 10 -5.36 16.74 30.66
N HIS A 11 -5.43 16.07 31.83
CA HIS A 11 -6.50 15.98 32.83
C HIS A 11 -7.60 14.90 32.76
N SER A 12 -7.75 14.24 33.91
CA SER A 12 -8.61 13.12 34.29
C SER A 12 -10.03 13.54 34.66
N LEU A 13 -11.05 12.80 34.21
CA LEU A 13 -12.36 12.71 34.85
C LEU A 13 -12.92 11.28 34.67
N GLN A 14 -13.28 10.63 35.77
CA GLN A 14 -14.18 9.48 35.77
C GLN A 14 -15.62 9.99 35.64
N HIS A 15 -16.40 9.51 34.67
CA HIS A 15 -17.81 9.12 34.87
C HIS A 15 -18.42 8.51 33.59
N ASN A 16 -19.21 7.45 33.81
CA ASN A 16 -19.98 6.68 32.84
C ASN A 16 -20.57 7.50 31.69
N THR A 17 -20.07 7.23 30.47
CA THR A 17 -20.74 7.59 29.24
C THR A 17 -20.67 6.36 28.33
N VAL A 18 -21.77 5.99 27.68
CA VAL A 18 -21.74 5.04 26.56
C VAL A 18 -20.83 5.66 25.50
N HIS A 19 -19.53 5.36 25.57
CA HIS A 19 -18.57 5.87 24.63
C HIS A 19 -18.93 5.25 23.28
N SER A 20 -19.56 6.03 22.41
CA SER A 20 -19.46 5.81 20.98
C SER A 20 -17.96 5.80 20.67
N GLN A 21 -17.36 4.61 20.65
CA GLN A 21 -15.94 4.45 20.39
C GLN A 21 -15.69 5.01 19.00
N ILE A 22 -14.97 6.12 18.92
CA ILE A 22 -14.64 6.75 17.65
C ILE A 22 -13.88 5.69 16.83
N PRO A 23 -14.36 5.31 15.64
CA PRO A 23 -13.74 4.26 14.85
C PRO A 23 -12.36 4.73 14.37
N ILE A 24 -11.32 3.95 14.67
CA ILE A 24 -9.98 4.17 14.12
C ILE A 24 -9.90 3.34 12.84
N SER A 25 -10.15 3.96 11.69
CA SER A 25 -10.15 3.23 10.42
C SER A 25 -8.78 2.66 10.07
N HIS A 26 -7.70 3.34 10.46
CA HIS A 26 -6.33 2.95 10.14
C HIS A 26 -5.33 3.53 11.14
N LEU A 27 -4.64 2.65 11.87
CA LEU A 27 -3.44 2.98 12.62
C LEU A 27 -2.21 2.73 11.74
N ASN A 28 -1.39 3.75 11.52
CA ASN A 28 -0.16 3.64 10.73
C ASN A 28 1.05 3.95 11.62
N LEU A 29 1.83 2.91 11.93
CA LEU A 29 3.07 2.98 12.68
C LEU A 29 4.24 3.02 11.70
N ARG A 30 4.63 4.24 11.31
CA ARG A 30 5.75 4.47 10.40
C ARG A 30 7.02 4.72 11.21
N ARG A 31 8.03 3.85 11.07
CA ARG A 31 9.32 3.93 11.78
C ARG A 31 9.14 4.16 13.28
N SER A 32 8.19 3.45 13.86
CA SER A 32 7.75 3.67 15.23
C SER A 32 7.57 2.37 15.99
N PHE A 33 7.49 1.22 15.32
CA PHE A 33 7.31 -0.07 15.97
C PHE A 33 8.66 -0.63 16.42
N SER A 34 8.73 -1.12 17.65
CA SER A 34 9.97 -1.66 18.26
C SER A 34 9.75 -3.01 18.97
N GLY A 35 8.62 -3.68 18.67
CA GLY A 35 8.21 -4.93 19.30
C GLY A 35 7.07 -4.77 20.31
N PHE A 36 7.10 -5.59 21.36
CA PHE A 36 6.05 -5.68 22.39
C PHE A 36 6.61 -5.55 23.80
N ASP A 37 5.82 -4.94 24.68
CA ASP A 37 6.02 -4.95 26.13
C ASP A 37 5.01 -5.91 26.77
N GLY A 38 5.16 -7.20 26.46
CA GLY A 38 4.21 -8.25 26.80
C GLY A 38 2.92 -8.18 25.99
N LYS A 39 2.00 -7.26 26.32
CA LYS A 39 0.65 -7.20 25.73
C LYS A 39 0.43 -6.02 24.77
N ASP A 40 1.22 -4.97 24.89
CA ASP A 40 1.05 -3.69 24.19
C ASP A 40 2.19 -3.48 23.21
N ILE A 41 1.93 -2.74 22.13
CA ILE A 41 2.97 -2.40 21.15
C ILE A 41 3.96 -1.45 21.81
N ARG A 42 5.25 -1.79 21.79
CA ARG A 42 6.32 -0.88 22.22
C ARG A 42 6.74 -0.01 21.03
N LEU A 43 6.77 1.30 21.25
CA LEU A 43 7.22 2.25 20.26
C LEU A 43 8.71 2.54 20.41
N GLU A 44 9.38 2.97 19.33
CA GLU A 44 10.78 3.41 19.32
C GLU A 44 11.10 4.47 20.40
N SER A 45 10.11 5.30 20.77
CA SER A 45 10.21 6.25 21.88
C SER A 45 10.33 5.63 23.28
N GLY A 46 10.19 4.31 23.42
CA GLY A 46 10.04 3.59 24.68
C GLY A 46 8.62 3.59 25.27
N LEU A 47 7.67 4.32 24.66
CA LEU A 47 6.28 4.34 25.08
C LEU A 47 5.54 3.07 24.63
N CYS A 48 4.54 2.66 25.41
CA CYS A 48 3.66 1.55 25.06
C CYS A 48 2.33 2.08 24.51
N LEU A 49 1.94 1.61 23.32
CA LEU A 49 0.64 1.86 22.74
C LEU A 49 -0.32 0.77 23.22
N SER A 50 -1.15 1.12 24.21
CA SER A 50 -2.19 0.24 24.74
C SER A 50 -3.21 -0.18 23.69
N SER A 51 -3.87 -1.31 23.88
CA SER A 51 -4.92 -1.82 22.99
C SER A 51 -5.95 -0.76 22.57
N LEU A 52 -6.15 -0.61 21.27
CA LEU A 52 -7.17 0.25 20.69
C LEU A 52 -8.42 -0.57 20.34
N SER A 53 -9.54 -0.35 21.02
CA SER A 53 -10.75 -1.17 20.89
C SER A 53 -11.56 -0.95 19.61
N SER A 54 -11.22 0.07 18.81
CA SER A 54 -11.99 0.48 17.63
C SER A 54 -11.18 0.46 16.32
N VAL A 55 -9.95 -0.07 16.34
CA VAL A 55 -9.06 -0.12 15.17
C VAL A 55 -9.53 -1.14 14.13
N GLU A 56 -9.55 -0.76 12.85
CA GLU A 56 -9.90 -1.67 11.74
C GLU A 56 -8.68 -2.22 11.03
N LYS A 57 -7.69 -1.35 10.77
CA LYS A 57 -6.47 -1.68 10.04
C LYS A 57 -5.26 -1.19 10.82
N ILE A 58 -4.22 -2.02 10.89
CA ILE A 58 -2.92 -1.65 11.43
C ILE A 58 -1.90 -1.79 10.30
N THR A 59 -1.06 -0.77 10.13
CA THR A 59 0.10 -0.80 9.24
C THR A 59 1.37 -0.62 10.06
N ILE A 60 2.32 -1.53 9.86
CA ILE A 60 3.71 -1.37 10.28
C ILE A 60 4.51 -0.99 9.04
N ASN A 61 5.28 0.09 9.10
CA ASN A 61 6.09 0.56 7.99
C ASN A 61 7.47 1.03 8.46
N GLU A 62 8.46 0.16 8.32
CA GLU A 62 9.82 0.44 8.79
C GLU A 62 10.65 1.28 7.81
N GLY A 63 10.14 1.48 6.59
CA GLY A 63 10.63 2.47 5.63
C GLY A 63 12.01 2.22 5.00
N ARG A 64 12.95 1.54 5.67
CA ARG A 64 14.22 1.03 5.12
C ARG A 64 14.45 -0.36 5.71
N GLN A 65 14.68 -1.34 4.84
CA GLN A 65 14.56 -2.78 5.09
C GLN A 65 15.62 -3.37 6.04
N GLU A 66 15.53 -3.10 7.34
CA GLU A 66 16.46 -3.71 8.31
C GLU A 66 15.76 -4.41 9.47
N HIS A 67 14.50 -4.08 9.78
CA HIS A 67 13.76 -4.82 10.80
C HIS A 67 13.20 -6.12 10.25
N GLU A 68 13.80 -7.22 10.69
CA GLU A 68 13.29 -8.57 10.50
C GLU A 68 12.22 -8.85 11.55
N LEU A 69 10.98 -8.98 11.10
CA LEU A 69 9.89 -9.36 11.98
C LEU A 69 10.04 -10.82 12.37
N THR A 70 10.00 -11.10 13.68
CA THR A 70 9.93 -12.49 14.16
C THR A 70 8.52 -13.04 14.07
N GLU A 71 8.37 -14.36 14.19
CA GLU A 71 7.06 -15.01 14.27
C GLU A 71 6.23 -14.44 15.44
N GLU A 72 6.87 -14.25 16.59
CA GLU A 72 6.25 -13.69 17.80
C GLU A 72 5.78 -12.26 17.59
N GLU A 73 6.50 -11.44 16.81
CA GLU A 73 6.07 -10.08 16.49
C GLU A 73 4.84 -10.07 15.57
N VAL A 74 4.81 -10.93 14.55
CA VAL A 74 3.64 -11.07 13.67
C VAL A 74 2.42 -11.52 14.48
N ILE A 75 2.58 -12.55 15.31
CA ILE A 75 1.51 -13.06 16.19
C ILE A 75 1.08 -12.00 17.21
N GLY A 76 2.04 -11.30 17.80
CA GLY A 76 1.80 -10.20 18.74
C GLY A 76 0.97 -9.08 18.12
N LEU A 77 1.25 -8.72 16.86
CA LEU A 77 0.49 -7.70 16.12
C LEU A 77 -0.94 -8.14 15.82
N ILE A 78 -1.13 -9.41 15.46
CA ILE A 78 -2.46 -9.99 15.28
C ILE A 78 -3.22 -9.97 16.61
N ASN A 79 -2.61 -10.48 17.69
CA ASN A 79 -3.17 -10.51 19.04
C ASN A 79 -3.51 -9.11 19.56
N TYR A 80 -2.67 -8.12 19.25
CA TYR A 80 -2.94 -6.73 19.58
C TYR A 80 -4.17 -6.22 18.82
N GLY A 81 -4.25 -6.49 17.52
CA GLY A 81 -5.34 -6.06 16.65
C GLY A 81 -6.70 -6.66 17.00
N ILE A 82 -6.77 -7.97 17.27
CA ILE A 82 -8.05 -8.67 17.53
C ILE A 82 -8.76 -8.19 18.80
N LYS A 83 -8.04 -7.55 19.74
CA LYS A 83 -8.66 -6.83 20.89
C LYS A 83 -9.69 -5.80 20.44
N SER A 84 -9.60 -5.31 19.20
CA SER A 84 -10.69 -4.61 18.52
C SER A 84 -11.59 -5.59 17.78
N THR A 85 -12.89 -5.56 18.10
CA THR A 85 -13.95 -6.28 17.36
C THR A 85 -14.13 -5.78 15.93
N ARG A 86 -13.49 -4.65 15.57
CA ARG A 86 -13.54 -4.04 14.24
C ARG A 86 -12.31 -4.34 13.38
N PHE A 87 -11.28 -4.95 13.97
CA PHE A 87 -10.04 -5.29 13.29
C PHE A 87 -10.29 -6.25 12.12
N LYS A 88 -9.64 -5.98 10.99
CA LYS A 88 -9.82 -6.67 9.71
C LYS A 88 -8.49 -6.97 9.03
N ALA A 89 -7.53 -6.05 9.11
CA ALA A 89 -6.31 -6.16 8.33
C ALA A 89 -5.04 -5.71 9.07
N LEU A 90 -3.97 -6.49 8.92
CA LEU A 90 -2.60 -6.14 9.28
C LEU A 90 -1.77 -6.00 8.01
N TRP A 91 -1.07 -4.87 7.88
CA TRP A 91 -0.24 -4.59 6.72
C TRP A 91 1.21 -4.38 7.15
N LEU A 92 2.10 -5.20 6.61
CA LEU A 92 3.54 -5.15 6.85
C LEU A 92 4.18 -4.54 5.60
N HIS A 93 4.67 -3.31 5.73
CA HIS A 93 5.33 -2.57 4.65
C HIS A 93 6.82 -2.46 4.95
N ASN A 94 7.65 -2.80 3.97
CA ASN A 94 9.12 -2.68 4.09
C ASN A 94 9.70 -3.42 5.30
N CYS A 95 9.04 -4.49 5.75
CA CYS A 95 9.53 -5.39 6.79
C CYS A 95 10.11 -6.64 6.13
N LYS A 96 11.19 -7.19 6.68
CA LYS A 96 11.63 -8.54 6.31
C LYS A 96 10.75 -9.54 7.07
N LEU A 97 10.11 -10.45 6.35
CA LEU A 97 9.15 -11.39 6.91
C LEU A 97 9.85 -12.65 7.45
N PRO A 98 9.29 -13.32 8.47
CA PRO A 98 9.72 -14.66 8.82
C PRO A 98 9.33 -15.62 7.68
N SER A 99 10.10 -16.70 7.49
CA SER A 99 9.88 -17.66 6.39
C SER A 99 8.51 -18.34 6.46
N SER A 100 8.04 -18.59 7.68
CA SER A 100 6.71 -19.06 8.05
C SER A 100 6.37 -18.55 9.44
N VAL A 101 5.14 -18.76 9.89
CA VAL A 101 4.72 -18.52 11.27
C VAL A 101 4.01 -19.77 11.74
N ASN A 102 4.33 -20.30 12.93
CA ASN A 102 3.68 -21.51 13.42
C ASN A 102 2.14 -21.33 13.50
N PRO A 103 1.35 -22.11 12.70
CA PRO A 103 -0.09 -21.95 12.67
C PRO A 103 -0.79 -22.32 13.98
N ASP A 104 -0.19 -23.19 14.80
CA ASP A 104 -0.77 -23.65 16.06
C ASP A 104 -0.85 -22.55 17.13
N ILE A 105 -0.10 -21.46 16.94
CA ILE A 105 -0.03 -20.34 17.89
C ILE A 105 -0.96 -19.19 17.47
N PHE A 106 -1.60 -19.26 16.30
CA PHE A 106 -2.54 -18.22 15.90
C PHE A 106 -3.79 -18.22 16.79
N PRO A 107 -4.29 -17.03 17.15
CA PRO A 107 -5.56 -16.93 17.85
C PRO A 107 -6.70 -17.43 16.94
N GLU A 108 -7.51 -18.37 17.44
CA GLU A 108 -8.70 -18.90 16.73
C GLU A 108 -9.61 -17.77 16.24
N GLU A 109 -9.71 -16.70 17.04
CA GLU A 109 -10.48 -15.50 16.69
C GLU A 109 -10.04 -14.88 15.36
N ALA A 110 -8.73 -14.83 15.06
CA ALA A 110 -8.24 -14.24 13.80
C ALA A 110 -8.72 -15.03 12.58
N SER A 111 -8.71 -16.36 12.66
CA SER A 111 -9.23 -17.24 11.62
C SER A 111 -10.75 -17.12 11.50
N SER A 112 -11.49 -17.13 12.61
CA SER A 112 -12.95 -17.02 12.62
C SER A 112 -13.47 -15.71 12.01
N ARG A 113 -12.69 -14.63 12.16
CA ARG A 113 -13.00 -13.29 11.66
C ARG A 113 -12.40 -13.00 10.30
N ASN A 114 -11.71 -13.97 9.68
CA ASN A 114 -11.01 -13.83 8.40
C ASN A 114 -10.08 -12.60 8.38
N ILE A 115 -9.26 -12.43 9.43
CA ILE A 115 -8.27 -11.36 9.49
C ILE A 115 -7.25 -11.56 8.37
N ILE A 116 -7.01 -10.51 7.58
CA ILE A 116 -6.09 -10.54 6.46
C ILE A 116 -4.74 -9.94 6.90
N VAL A 117 -3.65 -10.70 6.72
CA VAL A 117 -2.29 -10.23 7.02
C VAL A 117 -1.51 -10.17 5.72
N ILE A 118 -1.06 -8.97 5.35
CA ILE A 118 -0.51 -8.66 4.03
C ILE A 118 0.93 -8.17 4.17
N SER A 119 1.82 -8.74 3.35
CA SER A 119 3.08 -8.09 2.97
C SER A 119 2.89 -7.42 1.62
N SER A 120 2.65 -6.11 1.66
CA SER A 120 2.34 -5.35 0.44
C SER A 120 3.56 -5.14 -0.44
N GLY A 121 4.77 -5.13 0.15
CA GLY A 121 6.02 -5.00 -0.58
C GLY A 121 6.34 -6.24 -1.42
N GLU A 122 5.88 -7.42 -1.00
CA GLU A 122 6.16 -8.69 -1.69
C GLU A 122 4.96 -9.24 -2.45
N ALA A 123 3.80 -8.57 -2.38
CA ALA A 123 2.53 -9.06 -2.90
C ALA A 123 2.12 -10.43 -2.32
N LEU A 124 2.37 -10.63 -1.02
CA LEU A 124 2.05 -11.86 -0.31
C LEU A 124 1.01 -11.62 0.79
N TYR A 125 0.27 -12.67 1.13
CA TYR A 125 -0.53 -12.73 2.35
C TYR A 125 -0.12 -13.93 3.19
N LEU A 126 -0.31 -13.86 4.50
CA LEU A 126 -0.09 -14.97 5.42
C LEU A 126 -1.37 -15.80 5.50
N ASP A 127 -1.30 -17.05 5.03
CA ASP A 127 -2.38 -18.01 5.26
C ASP A 127 -2.33 -18.48 6.72
N LEU A 128 -3.29 -18.01 7.52
CA LEU A 128 -3.36 -18.32 8.95
C LEU A 128 -3.58 -19.81 9.23
N LYS A 129 -4.03 -20.61 8.25
CA LYS A 129 -4.19 -22.06 8.45
C LYS A 129 -2.89 -22.81 8.29
N SER A 130 -2.06 -22.42 7.33
CA SER A 130 -0.79 -23.10 7.04
C SER A 130 0.42 -22.41 7.65
N GLY A 131 0.29 -21.15 8.08
CA GLY A 131 1.40 -20.35 8.55
C GLY A 131 2.33 -19.84 7.45
N LYS A 132 1.95 -20.00 6.18
CA LYS A 132 2.82 -19.73 5.03
C LYS A 132 2.42 -18.44 4.31
N TRP A 133 3.43 -17.72 3.84
CA TRP A 133 3.24 -16.63 2.90
C TRP A 133 2.93 -17.16 1.50
N SER A 134 1.86 -16.66 0.89
CA SER A 134 1.36 -17.11 -0.40
C SER A 134 0.89 -15.95 -1.26
N LYS A 135 0.84 -16.15 -2.57
CA LYS A 135 0.19 -15.21 -3.48
C LYS A 135 -1.34 -15.32 -3.30
N PRO A 136 -2.07 -14.20 -3.26
CA PRO A 136 -3.52 -14.24 -3.13
C PRO A 136 -4.16 -14.78 -4.41
N ASN A 137 -5.24 -15.56 -4.26
CA ASN A 137 -6.04 -16.04 -5.39
C ASN A 137 -7.54 -15.74 -5.24
N ASP A 138 -7.99 -15.36 -4.04
CA ASP A 138 -9.36 -15.01 -3.74
C ASP A 138 -9.62 -13.51 -3.92
N ILE A 139 -10.87 -13.16 -4.20
CA ILE A 139 -11.26 -11.78 -4.50
C ILE A 139 -11.09 -10.86 -3.28
N ASN A 140 -11.32 -11.35 -2.06
CA ASN A 140 -11.30 -10.50 -0.87
C ASN A 140 -9.88 -10.05 -0.54
N THR A 141 -8.92 -10.98 -0.55
CA THR A 141 -7.51 -10.67 -0.29
C THR A 141 -6.93 -9.75 -1.37
N ILE A 142 -7.21 -10.04 -2.66
CA ILE A 142 -6.77 -9.16 -3.76
C ILE A 142 -7.39 -7.76 -3.62
N THR A 143 -8.67 -7.68 -3.28
CA THR A 143 -9.36 -6.39 -3.05
C THR A 143 -8.75 -5.61 -1.91
N GLU A 144 -8.43 -6.26 -0.79
CA GLU A 144 -7.77 -5.62 0.34
C GLU A 144 -6.38 -5.14 -0.07
N MET A 145 -5.54 -5.98 -0.67
CA MET A 145 -4.19 -5.58 -1.13
C MET A 145 -4.21 -4.42 -2.13
N CYS A 146 -5.21 -4.35 -2.99
CA CYS A 146 -5.39 -3.26 -3.97
C CYS A 146 -6.08 -2.02 -3.37
N SER A 147 -6.49 -2.05 -2.10
CA SER A 147 -7.19 -0.93 -1.45
C SER A 147 -6.28 0.23 -1.09
N ASP A 148 -4.96 -0.02 -0.98
CA ASP A 148 -3.92 0.95 -0.65
C ASP A 148 -2.92 1.11 -1.81
N ALA A 149 -1.83 1.85 -1.58
CA ALA A 149 -0.78 2.04 -2.57
C ALA A 149 0.13 0.80 -2.71
N LEU A 150 0.19 0.25 -3.92
CA LEU A 150 1.19 -0.74 -4.32
C LEU A 150 2.39 -0.02 -4.94
N VAL A 151 3.58 -0.29 -4.42
CA VAL A 151 4.82 0.42 -4.76
C VAL A 151 5.77 -0.53 -5.48
N ILE A 152 6.10 -0.22 -6.72
CA ILE A 152 7.14 -0.90 -7.50
C ILE A 152 8.37 0.01 -7.47
N ASN A 153 9.39 -0.35 -6.69
CA ASN A 153 10.62 0.41 -6.57
C ASN A 153 11.73 -0.21 -7.44
N ARG A 154 12.58 0.64 -8.04
CA ARG A 154 13.81 0.23 -8.74
C ARG A 154 14.66 -0.74 -7.91
N ASP A 155 14.76 -0.47 -6.61
CA ASP A 155 15.63 -1.22 -5.70
C ASP A 155 15.02 -2.56 -5.25
N ASN A 156 13.74 -2.84 -5.58
CA ASN A 156 13.18 -4.17 -5.34
C ASN A 156 13.78 -5.20 -6.29
N SER A 157 13.94 -6.44 -5.82
CA SER A 157 14.32 -7.55 -6.69
C SER A 157 13.32 -7.74 -7.82
N GLU A 158 13.80 -8.28 -8.95
CA GLU A 158 12.93 -8.59 -10.10
C GLU A 158 11.77 -9.51 -9.72
N SER A 159 12.01 -10.49 -8.83
CA SER A 159 10.97 -11.40 -8.33
C SER A 159 9.85 -10.68 -7.56
N VAL A 160 10.20 -9.66 -6.78
CA VAL A 160 9.23 -8.84 -6.04
C VAL A 160 8.45 -7.94 -7.00
N GLN A 161 9.13 -7.26 -7.92
CA GLN A 161 8.48 -6.44 -8.94
C GLN A 161 7.51 -7.28 -9.79
N LYS A 162 7.94 -8.48 -10.20
CA LYS A 162 7.10 -9.43 -10.94
C LYS A 162 5.86 -9.85 -10.14
N SER A 163 6.02 -10.16 -8.85
CA SER A 163 4.88 -10.55 -8.00
C SER A 163 3.86 -9.41 -7.83
N LEU A 164 4.32 -8.15 -7.74
CA LEU A 164 3.45 -6.98 -7.75
C LEU A 164 2.73 -6.79 -9.09
N ILE A 165 3.43 -6.99 -10.22
CA ILE A 165 2.82 -6.93 -11.55
C ILE A 165 1.75 -8.03 -11.71
N ASP A 166 2.06 -9.27 -11.32
CA ASP A 166 1.11 -10.39 -11.36
C ASP A 166 -0.16 -10.06 -10.55
N LEU A 167 -0.02 -9.52 -9.34
CA LEU A 167 -1.15 -9.09 -8.50
C LEU A 167 -1.98 -8.00 -9.17
N LEU A 168 -1.34 -6.98 -9.74
CA LEU A 168 -2.01 -5.87 -10.42
C LEU A 168 -2.78 -6.36 -11.65
N LEU A 169 -2.18 -7.27 -12.42
CA LEU A 169 -2.84 -7.88 -13.58
C LEU A 169 -4.04 -8.72 -13.16
N GLU A 170 -3.89 -9.55 -12.13
CA GLU A 170 -5.00 -10.35 -11.62
C GLU A 170 -6.16 -9.47 -11.15
N ALA A 171 -5.86 -8.40 -10.43
CA ALA A 171 -6.86 -7.41 -10.01
C ALA A 171 -7.53 -6.74 -11.22
N SER A 172 -6.74 -6.31 -12.21
CA SER A 172 -7.25 -5.65 -13.42
C SER A 172 -8.13 -6.58 -14.25
N ASN A 173 -7.73 -7.84 -14.43
CA ASN A 173 -8.48 -8.84 -15.20
C ASN A 173 -9.84 -9.18 -14.57
N ARG A 174 -9.93 -9.07 -13.24
CA ARG A 174 -11.17 -9.27 -12.47
C ARG A 174 -11.97 -7.99 -12.24
N ASP A 175 -11.58 -6.86 -12.85
CA ASP A 175 -12.13 -5.51 -12.60
C ASP A 175 -12.17 -5.13 -11.10
N ILE A 176 -11.21 -5.66 -10.32
CA ILE A 176 -11.01 -5.25 -8.93
C ILE A 176 -10.37 -3.86 -8.95
N ARG A 177 -10.92 -2.94 -8.16
CA ARG A 177 -10.44 -1.56 -8.04
C ARG A 177 -9.00 -1.53 -7.52
N ILE A 178 -8.09 -0.97 -8.31
CA ILE A 178 -6.71 -0.70 -7.88
C ILE A 178 -6.61 0.75 -7.44
N HIS A 179 -6.43 0.99 -6.14
CA HIS A 179 -6.48 2.33 -5.57
C HIS A 179 -5.35 3.24 -6.06
N ARG A 180 -4.12 2.74 -6.03
CA ARG A 180 -2.93 3.48 -6.45
C ARG A 180 -1.78 2.54 -6.80
N VAL A 181 -1.15 2.79 -7.95
CA VAL A 181 0.16 2.23 -8.30
C VAL A 181 1.20 3.35 -8.21
N SER A 182 2.33 3.08 -7.56
CA SER A 182 3.45 4.02 -7.48
C SER A 182 4.71 3.38 -8.06
N LEU A 183 5.26 4.00 -9.10
CA LEU A 183 6.52 3.63 -9.72
C LEU A 183 7.60 4.53 -9.12
N VAL A 184 8.39 3.99 -8.20
CA VAL A 184 9.44 4.75 -7.50
C VAL A 184 10.79 4.45 -8.14
N ARG A 185 11.29 5.41 -8.91
CA ARG A 185 12.51 5.33 -9.75
C ARG A 185 12.48 4.16 -10.75
N SER A 186 11.36 3.46 -10.87
CA SER A 186 11.26 2.21 -11.61
C SER A 186 10.73 2.41 -13.03
N PHE A 187 10.15 3.57 -13.35
CA PHE A 187 9.76 3.87 -14.73
C PHE A 187 11.01 3.98 -15.61
N SER A 188 10.96 3.39 -16.81
CA SER A 188 12.01 3.55 -17.82
C SER A 188 11.44 4.15 -19.11
N LYS A 189 10.44 3.52 -19.72
CA LYS A 189 9.84 3.99 -20.98
C LYS A 189 8.46 3.39 -21.22
N ILE A 190 7.83 3.79 -22.32
CA ILE A 190 6.62 3.14 -22.87
C ILE A 190 7.02 2.33 -24.10
N ASN A 191 6.54 1.09 -24.24
CA ASN A 191 6.79 0.27 -25.43
C ASN A 191 5.76 0.52 -26.55
N GLU A 192 5.93 -0.15 -27.69
CA GLU A 192 5.05 -0.02 -28.86
C GLU A 192 3.60 -0.46 -28.57
N ASP A 193 3.40 -1.41 -27.66
CA ASP A 193 2.08 -1.87 -27.21
C ASP A 193 1.40 -0.90 -26.23
N GLY A 194 2.08 0.18 -25.85
CA GLY A 194 1.60 1.15 -24.86
C GLY A 194 1.79 0.71 -23.41
N ASN A 195 2.51 -0.39 -23.15
CA ASN A 195 2.84 -0.84 -21.79
C ASN A 195 3.97 0.00 -21.19
N ILE A 196 3.99 0.10 -19.86
CA ILE A 196 5.11 0.70 -19.14
C ILE A 196 6.23 -0.33 -19.01
N ILE A 197 7.43 0.02 -19.43
CA ILE A 197 8.65 -0.76 -19.19
C ILE A 197 9.34 -0.19 -17.97
N LEU A 198 9.67 -1.08 -17.04
CA LEU A 198 10.40 -0.77 -15.83
C LEU A 198 11.91 -0.74 -16.08
N SER A 199 12.67 -0.09 -15.20
CA SER A 199 14.14 -0.06 -15.23
C SER A 199 14.76 -1.46 -15.10
N SER A 200 14.04 -2.43 -14.54
CA SER A 200 14.40 -3.84 -14.51
C SER A 200 14.22 -4.56 -15.85
N GLY A 201 13.57 -3.93 -16.84
CA GLY A 201 13.19 -4.55 -18.11
C GLY A 201 11.83 -5.27 -18.08
N LEU A 202 11.23 -5.44 -16.91
CA LEU A 202 9.87 -5.99 -16.79
C LEU A 202 8.84 -5.03 -17.40
N SER A 203 7.80 -5.60 -17.99
CA SER A 203 6.65 -4.85 -18.50
C SER A 203 5.55 -4.81 -17.44
N LEU A 204 5.04 -3.62 -17.15
CA LEU A 204 3.77 -3.41 -16.46
C LEU A 204 2.69 -3.19 -17.53
N PRO A 205 1.84 -4.20 -17.81
CA PRO A 205 0.85 -4.07 -18.87
C PRO A 205 -0.25 -3.08 -18.50
N ILE A 206 -1.05 -2.67 -19.48
CA ILE A 206 -2.15 -1.72 -19.30
C ILE A 206 -3.14 -2.23 -18.24
N LEU A 207 -3.31 -1.44 -17.17
CA LEU A 207 -4.27 -1.72 -16.11
C LEU A 207 -5.57 -0.93 -16.34
N THR A 208 -6.70 -1.63 -16.41
CA THR A 208 -8.01 -1.07 -16.72
C THR A 208 -8.82 -0.66 -15.49
N SER A 209 -8.39 -1.03 -14.28
CA SER A 209 -9.11 -0.74 -13.03
C SER A 209 -8.39 0.22 -12.06
N ILE A 210 -7.32 0.90 -12.51
CA ILE A 210 -6.53 1.85 -11.68
C ILE A 210 -7.23 3.20 -11.46
N GLU A 211 -7.17 3.70 -10.22
CA GLU A 211 -7.68 5.04 -9.90
C GLU A 211 -6.58 6.11 -9.91
N ARG A 212 -5.35 5.74 -9.51
CA ARG A 212 -4.25 6.69 -9.33
C ARG A 212 -2.93 6.09 -9.76
N MET A 213 -2.11 6.91 -10.39
CA MET A 213 -0.74 6.56 -10.73
C MET A 213 0.19 7.65 -10.20
N HIS A 214 1.27 7.23 -9.56
CA HIS A 214 2.38 8.09 -9.18
C HIS A 214 3.64 7.57 -9.85
N ILE A 215 4.33 8.42 -10.58
CA ILE A 215 5.64 8.14 -11.15
C ILE A 215 6.61 9.11 -10.50
N GLN A 216 7.60 8.56 -9.81
CA GLN A 216 8.72 9.28 -9.25
C GLN A 216 9.97 8.84 -10.02
N THR A 217 10.70 9.77 -10.60
CA THR A 217 11.97 9.48 -11.30
C THR A 217 13.16 9.70 -10.38
N GLU A 218 14.38 9.53 -10.89
CA GLU A 218 15.53 10.17 -10.25
C GLU A 218 15.48 11.68 -10.46
N GLU A 219 16.10 12.43 -9.55
CA GLU A 219 16.11 13.89 -9.57
C GLU A 219 16.67 14.41 -10.90
N ASP A 220 16.00 15.41 -11.46
CA ASP A 220 16.31 16.02 -12.76
C ASP A 220 16.21 15.08 -13.98
N GLU A 221 15.67 13.88 -13.83
CA GLU A 221 15.45 12.98 -14.96
C GLU A 221 14.38 13.57 -15.90
N LYS A 222 14.73 13.70 -17.17
CA LYS A 222 13.85 14.29 -18.18
C LYS A 222 12.87 13.25 -18.69
N ILE A 223 11.58 13.47 -18.41
CA ILE A 223 10.51 12.76 -19.10
C ILE A 223 10.22 13.52 -20.38
N ASN A 224 10.44 12.88 -21.53
CA ASN A 224 10.22 13.53 -22.83
C ASN A 224 8.73 13.53 -23.21
N ILE A 225 8.39 14.26 -24.27
CA ILE A 225 7.00 14.42 -24.71
C ILE A 225 6.33 13.11 -25.14
N HIS A 226 7.11 12.18 -25.73
CA HIS A 226 6.59 10.88 -26.13
C HIS A 226 6.24 10.02 -24.92
N GLU A 227 7.08 10.05 -23.88
CA GLU A 227 6.82 9.34 -22.62
C GLU A 227 5.60 9.91 -21.89
N VAL A 228 5.48 11.24 -21.78
CA VAL A 228 4.28 11.86 -21.19
C VAL A 228 3.03 11.42 -21.94
N ASN A 229 3.04 11.48 -23.27
CA ASN A 229 1.89 11.04 -24.08
C ASN A 229 1.60 9.55 -23.91
N GLY A 230 2.64 8.71 -23.86
CA GLY A 230 2.49 7.28 -23.62
C GLY A 230 1.92 6.97 -22.23
N ILE A 231 2.34 7.68 -21.19
CA ILE A 231 1.76 7.57 -19.83
C ILE A 231 0.29 8.00 -19.83
N LEU A 232 -0.05 9.11 -20.49
CA LEU A 232 -1.44 9.57 -20.62
C LEU A 232 -2.27 8.54 -21.40
N ASN A 233 -1.72 7.95 -22.46
CA ASN A 233 -2.35 6.88 -23.21
C ASN A 233 -2.56 5.64 -22.34
N TYR A 234 -1.57 5.22 -21.57
CA TYR A 234 -1.67 4.08 -20.65
C TYR A 234 -2.81 4.28 -19.64
N VAL A 235 -2.84 5.39 -18.91
CA VAL A 235 -3.80 5.59 -17.81
C VAL A 235 -5.23 5.84 -18.31
N GLN A 236 -5.42 6.28 -19.55
CA GLN A 236 -6.76 6.54 -20.09
C GLN A 236 -7.60 5.27 -20.25
N HIS A 237 -6.95 4.11 -20.38
CA HIS A 237 -7.62 2.81 -20.50
C HIS A 237 -8.45 2.47 -19.27
N SER A 238 -8.14 3.05 -18.10
CA SER A 238 -9.01 2.92 -16.95
C SER A 238 -10.08 4.01 -16.90
N GLN A 239 -11.35 3.60 -16.98
CA GLN A 239 -12.50 4.49 -16.74
C GLN A 239 -12.59 4.96 -15.28
N ARG A 240 -11.87 4.29 -14.37
CA ARG A 240 -11.81 4.62 -12.94
C ARG A 240 -10.70 5.63 -12.61
N PHE A 241 -9.81 5.94 -13.56
CA PHE A 241 -8.67 6.81 -13.33
C PHE A 241 -9.08 8.22 -12.90
N LYS A 242 -8.40 8.76 -11.88
CA LYS A 242 -8.73 10.02 -11.20
C LYS A 242 -7.53 10.95 -11.08
N LYS A 243 -6.31 10.40 -10.92
CA LYS A 243 -5.14 11.23 -10.61
C LYS A 243 -3.83 10.64 -11.15
N LEU A 244 -3.09 11.46 -11.90
CA LEU A 244 -1.69 11.24 -12.24
C LEU A 244 -0.81 12.18 -11.40
N VAL A 245 0.24 11.63 -10.80
CA VAL A 245 1.28 12.40 -10.10
C VAL A 245 2.61 12.10 -10.75
N LEU A 246 3.34 13.14 -11.14
CA LEU A 246 4.74 13.06 -11.58
C LEU A 246 5.59 13.82 -10.55
N SER A 247 6.66 13.22 -10.04
CA SER A 247 7.56 13.88 -9.08
C SER A 247 9.02 13.62 -9.41
N ASP A 248 9.86 14.58 -9.01
CA ASP A 248 11.32 14.54 -9.13
C ASP A 248 11.79 14.46 -10.60
N CYS A 249 10.94 14.86 -11.55
CA CYS A 249 11.21 14.81 -12.99
C CYS A 249 11.16 16.18 -13.64
N LEU A 250 11.95 16.36 -14.70
CA LEU A 250 11.84 17.50 -15.62
C LEU A 250 10.82 17.17 -16.71
N LEU A 251 9.72 17.92 -16.72
CA LEU A 251 8.68 17.81 -17.74
C LEU A 251 8.98 18.68 -18.97
N PRO A 252 8.44 18.33 -20.15
CA PRO A 252 8.54 19.19 -21.32
C PRO A 252 7.81 20.52 -21.04
N SER A 253 8.32 21.60 -21.63
CA SER A 253 7.80 22.96 -21.45
C SER A 253 6.34 23.12 -21.91
N SER A 254 5.87 22.23 -22.78
CA SER A 254 4.46 22.13 -23.16
C SER A 254 4.10 20.68 -23.47
N ILE A 255 2.85 20.31 -23.15
CA ILE A 255 2.26 19.03 -23.53
C ILE A 255 1.14 19.35 -24.52
N PRO A 256 1.22 18.90 -25.79
CA PRO A 256 0.17 19.16 -26.75
C PRO A 256 -1.12 18.49 -26.29
N ILE A 257 -2.25 19.15 -26.56
CA ILE A 257 -3.56 18.61 -26.23
C ILE A 257 -3.90 17.52 -27.26
N GLY A 258 -3.43 16.31 -27.00
CA GLY A 258 -3.77 15.11 -27.77
C GLY A 258 -5.10 14.48 -27.33
N PRO A 259 -5.57 13.43 -28.05
CA PRO A 259 -6.82 12.74 -27.74
C PRO A 259 -6.88 12.23 -26.29
N SER A 260 -5.80 11.62 -25.79
CA SER A 260 -5.74 11.09 -24.43
C SER A 260 -5.85 12.19 -23.37
N LEU A 261 -5.13 13.30 -23.54
CA LEU A 261 -5.21 14.43 -22.61
C LEU A 261 -6.61 15.06 -22.63
N SER A 262 -7.23 15.19 -23.80
CA SER A 262 -8.61 15.69 -23.93
C SER A 262 -9.62 14.79 -23.22
N ALA A 263 -9.51 13.47 -23.40
CA ALA A 263 -10.39 12.48 -22.76
C ALA A 263 -10.23 12.47 -21.23
N LEU A 264 -9.00 12.60 -20.73
CA LEU A 264 -8.74 12.70 -19.29
C LEU A 264 -9.27 14.02 -18.71
N LYS A 265 -9.12 15.14 -19.43
CA LYS A 265 -9.67 16.45 -19.05
C LYS A 265 -11.20 16.44 -18.98
N SER A 266 -11.89 15.85 -19.96
CA SER A 266 -13.35 15.79 -19.97
C SER A 266 -13.91 14.96 -18.81
N ARG A 267 -13.14 13.98 -18.33
CA ARG A 267 -13.45 13.17 -17.15
C ARG A 267 -13.05 13.83 -15.81
N GLY A 268 -12.46 15.03 -15.82
CA GLY A 268 -12.02 15.72 -14.60
C GLY A 268 -10.84 15.05 -13.90
N VAL A 269 -10.00 14.31 -14.62
CA VAL A 269 -8.79 13.69 -14.08
C VAL A 269 -7.79 14.78 -13.68
N LYS A 270 -7.21 14.66 -12.48
CA LYS A 270 -6.24 15.61 -11.94
C LYS A 270 -4.81 15.19 -12.30
N GLY A 271 -4.05 16.08 -12.93
CA GLY A 271 -2.58 15.97 -13.03
C GLY A 271 -1.92 16.84 -11.95
N VAL A 272 -0.94 16.31 -11.23
CA VAL A 272 -0.12 17.09 -10.28
C VAL A 272 1.35 16.81 -10.55
N VAL A 273 2.15 17.86 -10.55
CA VAL A 273 3.60 17.79 -10.71
C VAL A 273 4.24 18.33 -9.45
N TYR A 274 5.16 17.59 -8.86
CA TYR A 274 5.97 18.04 -7.74
C TYR A 274 7.42 18.17 -8.19
N PHE A 275 8.01 19.34 -7.96
CA PHE A 275 9.42 19.60 -8.15
C PHE A 275 10.09 19.59 -6.77
N THR A 276 11.15 18.79 -6.59
CA THR A 276 12.11 18.99 -5.51
C THR A 276 13.02 20.14 -5.90
N TYR A 277 13.23 21.08 -4.97
CA TYR A 277 14.14 22.23 -5.09
C TYR A 277 15.35 22.00 -4.20
#